data_AF-A0A4Q3GZ84-F1
#
_entry.id   AF-A0A4Q3GZ84-F1
#
_cell.length_a   1.000
_cell.length_b   1.000
_cell.length_c   1.000
_cell.angle_alpha   90.00
_cell.angle_beta   90.00
_cell.angle_gamma   90.00
#
_symmetry.space_group_name_H-M   'P 1'
#
loop_
_entity.id
_entity.type
_entity.pdbx_description
1 polymer ?
#
loop_
_entity_poly.entity_id
_entity_poly.type
_entity_poly.pdbx_seq_one_letter_code
_entity_poly.pdbx_strand_id
1 'polypeptide(L)'
;MPFMMYVIAVPVAFLGLVVWKGIAVRRAIEAKQYSWKVFAVFALAWFAWTVPGLESVCTELGCRYSMRFGWFLSSLAGSTPLGALRPDAIVALSVLGYAILTLYFCGHCFGWLLHGVARMSRPKRA
;
A
#
# COMPACT_ATOMS: atom_id res chain seq x y z
N MET A 1 27.97 3.39 -5.54
CA MET A 1 27.20 4.47 -6.20
C MET A 1 25.81 4.03 -6.69
N PRO A 2 25.59 2.90 -7.40
CA PRO A 2 24.24 2.54 -7.87
C PRO A 2 23.24 2.26 -6.74
N PHE A 3 23.70 1.71 -5.61
CA PHE A 3 22.86 1.40 -4.45
C PHE A 3 22.16 2.65 -3.86
N MET A 4 22.89 3.77 -3.67
CA MET A 4 22.29 5.03 -3.19
C MET A 4 21.27 5.60 -4.17
N MET A 5 21.49 5.45 -5.48
CA MET A 5 20.55 5.93 -6.50
C MET A 5 19.20 5.20 -6.43
N TYR A 6 19.20 3.88 -6.23
CA TYR A 6 17.96 3.10 -6.06
C TYR A 6 17.24 3.41 -4.75
N VAL A 7 17.99 3.60 -3.65
CA VAL A 7 17.44 3.93 -2.34
C VAL A 7 16.66 5.24 -2.35
N ILE A 8 17.01 6.19 -3.23
CA ILE A 8 16.30 7.46 -3.36
C ILE A 8 15.25 7.40 -4.48
N ALA A 9 15.58 6.83 -5.64
CA ALA A 9 14.70 6.81 -6.80
C ALA A 9 13.41 6.01 -6.54
N VAL A 10 13.49 4.88 -5.84
CA VAL A 10 12.31 4.03 -5.59
C VAL A 10 11.29 4.73 -4.67
N PRO A 11 11.67 5.30 -3.51
CA PRO A 11 10.73 6.10 -2.71
C PRO A 11 10.16 7.31 -3.45
N VAL A 12 10.98 8.02 -4.23
CA VAL A 12 10.50 9.19 -4.99
C VAL A 12 9.49 8.77 -6.06
N ALA A 13 9.76 7.69 -6.80
CA ALA A 13 8.81 7.15 -7.76
C ALA A 13 7.51 6.68 -7.07
N PHE A 14 7.63 6.01 -5.93
CA PHE A 14 6.48 5.59 -5.13
C PHE A 14 5.62 6.78 -4.68
N LEU A 15 6.25 7.83 -4.17
CA LEU A 15 5.57 9.08 -3.80
C LEU A 15 4.88 9.73 -5.01
N GLY A 16 5.55 9.77 -6.16
CA GLY A 16 4.97 10.25 -7.41
C GLY A 16 3.71 9.47 -7.81
N LEU A 17 3.73 8.13 -7.67
CA LEU A 17 2.57 7.29 -7.94
C LEU A 17 1.42 7.51 -6.93
N VAL A 18 1.73 7.72 -5.66
CA VAL A 18 0.73 8.08 -4.62
C VAL A 18 0.06 9.41 -4.96
N VAL A 19 0.85 10.42 -5.34
CA VAL A 19 0.33 11.74 -5.74
C VAL A 19 -0.54 11.62 -6.99
N TRP A 20 -0.06 10.92 -8.03
CA TRP A 20 -0.82 10.66 -9.25
C TRP A 20 -2.15 9.98 -8.95
N LYS A 21 -2.13 8.92 -8.14
CA LYS A 21 -3.34 8.19 -7.74
C LYS A 21 -4.28 9.08 -6.93
N GLY A 22 -3.78 9.90 -6.02
CA GLY A 22 -4.60 10.83 -5.25
C GLY A 22 -5.27 11.90 -6.10
N ILE A 23 -4.59 12.44 -7.12
CA ILE A 23 -5.21 13.34 -8.10
C ILE A 23 -6.32 12.61 -8.86
N ALA A 24 -6.08 11.37 -9.30
CA ALA A 24 -7.09 10.57 -9.99
C ALA A 24 -8.32 10.30 -9.10
N VAL A 25 -8.10 9.99 -7.83
CA VAL A 25 -9.16 9.80 -6.83
C VAL A 25 -9.96 11.09 -6.62
N ARG A 26 -9.29 12.23 -6.43
CA ARG A 26 -9.96 13.53 -6.31
C ARG A 26 -10.86 13.80 -7.53
N ARG A 27 -10.33 13.62 -8.75
CA ARG A 27 -11.11 13.79 -9.99
C ARG A 27 -12.32 12.86 -10.03
N ALA A 28 -12.17 11.60 -9.63
CA ALA A 28 -13.27 10.65 -9.55
C ALA A 28 -14.34 11.06 -8.52
N ILE A 29 -13.93 11.64 -7.38
CA ILE A 29 -14.85 12.17 -6.36
C ILE A 29 -15.63 13.37 -6.92
N GLU A 30 -14.94 14.31 -7.56
CA GLU A 30 -15.56 15.48 -8.20
C GLU A 30 -16.54 15.07 -9.31
N ALA A 31 -16.18 14.05 -10.11
CA ALA A 31 -17.03 13.47 -11.15
C ALA A 31 -18.15 12.55 -10.63
N LYS A 32 -18.28 12.35 -9.31
CA LYS A 32 -19.22 11.41 -8.66
C LYS A 32 -19.10 9.96 -9.13
N GLN A 33 -17.97 9.59 -9.75
CA GLN A 33 -17.67 8.22 -10.18
C GLN A 33 -16.84 7.45 -9.14
N TYR A 34 -16.57 8.06 -7.99
CA TYR A 34 -15.81 7.44 -6.92
C TYR A 34 -16.60 6.34 -6.20
N SER A 35 -16.03 5.13 -6.15
CA SER A 35 -16.60 4.01 -5.40
C SER A 35 -15.93 3.86 -4.04
N TRP A 36 -16.68 4.18 -2.99
CA TRP A 36 -16.27 3.94 -1.61
C TRP A 36 -16.09 2.46 -1.27
N LYS A 37 -16.83 1.58 -1.95
CA LYS A 37 -16.70 0.12 -1.76
C LYS A 37 -15.30 -0.36 -2.11
N VAL A 38 -14.75 0.15 -3.21
CA VAL A 38 -13.39 -0.17 -3.66
C VAL A 38 -12.36 0.26 -2.62
N PHE A 39 -12.51 1.46 -2.06
CA PHE A 39 -11.65 1.93 -0.98
C PHE A 39 -11.77 1.07 0.27
N ALA A 40 -12.99 0.72 0.70
CA ALA A 40 -13.21 -0.12 1.87
C ALA A 40 -12.52 -1.49 1.71
N VAL A 41 -12.62 -2.12 0.54
CA VAL A 41 -11.94 -3.39 0.24
C VAL A 41 -10.41 -3.23 0.34
N PHE A 42 -9.84 -2.21 -0.28
CA PHE A 42 -8.39 -1.98 -0.21
C PHE A 42 -7.92 -1.63 1.20
N ALA A 43 -8.69 -0.84 1.95
CA ALA A 43 -8.38 -0.49 3.33
C ALA A 43 -8.44 -1.73 4.23
N LEU A 44 -9.48 -2.55 4.14
CA LEU A 44 -9.61 -3.79 4.90
C LEU A 44 -8.48 -4.78 4.57
N ALA A 45 -8.17 -4.95 3.27
CA ALA A 45 -7.05 -5.78 2.85
C ALA A 45 -5.73 -5.25 3.41
N TRP A 46 -5.54 -3.92 3.41
CA TRP A 46 -4.34 -3.30 3.96
C TRP A 46 -4.23 -3.51 5.47
N PHE A 47 -5.31 -3.29 6.22
CA PHE A 47 -5.33 -3.56 7.67
C PHE A 47 -5.11 -5.04 7.98
N ALA A 48 -5.76 -5.96 7.27
CA ALA A 48 -5.58 -7.39 7.44
C ALA A 48 -4.14 -7.83 7.18
N TRP A 49 -3.42 -7.13 6.30
CA TRP A 49 -2.01 -7.39 6.02
C TRP A 49 -1.06 -6.74 7.04
N THR A 50 -1.34 -5.51 7.45
CA THR A 50 -0.48 -4.71 8.34
C THR A 50 -0.58 -5.15 9.80
N VAL A 51 -1.80 -5.42 10.29
CA VAL A 51 -2.04 -5.68 11.73
C VAL A 51 -1.29 -6.92 12.24
N PRO A 52 -1.33 -8.09 11.58
CA PRO A 52 -0.55 -9.26 12.03
C PRO A 52 0.97 -9.06 11.89
N GLY A 53 1.39 -8.15 11.00
CA GLY A 53 2.79 -7.74 10.84
C GLY A 53 3.33 -6.93 12.02
N LEU A 54 2.47 -6.31 12.84
CA LEU A 54 2.87 -5.57 14.04
C LEU A 54 3.14 -6.52 15.22
N GLU A 55 2.41 -7.63 15.35
CA GLU A 55 2.47 -8.51 16.54
C GLU A 55 3.50 -9.66 16.47
N SER A 56 4.00 -10.02 15.29
CA SER A 56 4.76 -11.29 15.09
C SER A 56 6.25 -11.26 15.49
N VAL A 57 6.63 -11.82 16.65
CA VAL A 57 8.02 -11.94 17.19
C VAL A 57 9.11 -12.13 16.10
N CYS A 58 10.19 -11.34 16.16
CA CYS A 58 11.24 -11.29 15.13
C CYS A 58 12.01 -12.62 14.98
N THR A 59 11.89 -13.25 13.82
CA THR A 59 12.86 -14.26 13.31
C THR A 59 13.96 -13.57 12.48
N GLU A 60 15.18 -14.12 12.36
CA GLU A 60 16.31 -13.51 11.63
C GLU A 60 15.97 -12.95 10.23
N LEU A 61 15.15 -13.67 9.45
CA LEU A 61 14.69 -13.23 8.13
C LEU A 61 13.66 -12.09 8.20
N GLY A 62 12.72 -12.15 9.15
CA GLY A 62 11.67 -11.14 9.35
C GLY A 62 12.15 -9.87 10.04
N CYS A 63 13.33 -9.88 10.67
CA CYS A 63 13.97 -8.68 11.23
C CYS A 63 14.82 -7.94 10.17
N ARG A 64 15.22 -8.62 9.09
CA ARG A 64 16.00 -8.02 7.99
C ARG A 64 15.15 -7.18 7.04
N TYR A 65 13.85 -7.44 6.96
CA TYR A 65 12.87 -6.68 6.20
C TYR A 65 11.85 -6.12 7.20
N SER A 66 11.72 -4.80 7.34
CA SER A 66 11.06 -4.13 8.48
C SER A 66 9.59 -4.47 8.75
N MET A 67 8.97 -5.34 7.95
CA MET A 67 7.67 -5.94 8.21
C MET A 67 7.81 -7.44 8.37
N ARG A 68 7.21 -7.96 9.45
CA ARG A 68 7.22 -9.37 9.80
C ARG A 68 6.33 -10.16 8.83
N PHE A 69 6.81 -10.43 7.61
CA PHE A 69 6.09 -11.24 6.61
C PHE A 69 6.04 -12.74 6.96
N GLY A 70 6.65 -13.16 8.08
CA GLY A 70 6.70 -14.56 8.51
C GLY A 70 5.32 -15.20 8.69
N TRP A 71 4.32 -14.46 9.17
CA TRP A 71 2.95 -14.98 9.33
C TRP A 71 2.30 -15.33 7.97
N PHE A 72 2.62 -14.56 6.93
CA PHE A 72 2.08 -14.76 5.58
C PHE A 72 2.74 -15.97 4.90
N LEU A 73 4.06 -16.13 5.07
CA LEU A 73 4.79 -17.32 4.60
C LEU A 73 4.26 -18.61 5.24
N SER A 74 4.03 -18.62 6.54
CA SER A 74 3.45 -19.77 7.25
C SER A 74 2.02 -20.10 6.78
N SER A 75 1.22 -19.07 6.44
CA SER A 75 -0.13 -19.25 5.92
C SER A 75 -0.13 -19.77 4.46
N LEU A 76 0.85 -19.36 3.66
CA LEU A 76 0.97 -19.76 2.26
C LEU A 76 1.59 -21.14 2.07
N ALA A 77 2.49 -21.56 2.96
CA ALA A 77 3.12 -22.88 2.90
C ALA A 77 2.11 -24.04 3.00
N GLY A 78 0.93 -23.80 3.60
CA GLY A 78 -0.19 -24.75 3.63
C GLY A 78 -1.10 -24.72 2.39
N SER A 79 -0.94 -23.75 1.50
CA SER A 79 -1.77 -23.57 0.29
C SER A 79 -1.04 -24.08 -0.96
N THR A 80 -1.60 -25.11 -1.58
CA THR A 80 -0.92 -26.05 -2.48
C THR A 80 -0.50 -25.57 -3.88
N PRO A 81 -0.78 -24.35 -4.40
CA PRO A 81 -0.09 -23.88 -5.60
C PRO A 81 1.16 -23.03 -5.30
N LEU A 82 1.32 -22.49 -4.07
CA LEU A 82 2.42 -21.57 -3.73
C LEU A 82 3.59 -22.26 -3.04
N GLY A 83 3.41 -23.48 -2.51
CA GLY A 83 4.48 -24.27 -1.90
C GLY A 83 5.59 -24.72 -2.88
N ALA A 84 5.36 -24.62 -4.19
CA ALA A 84 6.35 -24.90 -5.23
C ALA A 84 7.26 -23.70 -5.56
N LEU A 85 6.92 -22.49 -5.07
CA LEU A 85 7.75 -21.30 -5.29
C LEU A 85 8.89 -21.26 -4.27
N ARG A 86 10.07 -20.80 -4.73
CA ARG A 86 11.20 -20.57 -3.83
C ARG A 86 10.82 -19.49 -2.78
N PRO A 87 11.26 -19.61 -1.52
CA PRO A 87 10.86 -18.70 -0.44
C PRO A 87 11.15 -17.22 -0.72
N ASP A 88 12.23 -16.92 -1.46
CA ASP A 88 12.60 -15.59 -1.93
C ASP A 88 11.58 -14.99 -2.91
N ALA A 89 11.04 -15.79 -3.81
CA ALA A 89 9.99 -15.37 -4.73
C ALA A 89 8.69 -15.05 -3.98
N ILE A 90 8.34 -15.84 -2.97
CA ILE A 90 7.14 -15.60 -2.15
C ILE A 90 7.29 -14.31 -1.34
N VAL A 91 8.47 -14.05 -0.77
CA VAL A 91 8.77 -12.79 -0.08
C VAL A 91 8.68 -11.61 -1.05
N ALA A 92 9.28 -11.71 -2.24
CA ALA A 92 9.25 -10.63 -3.23
C ALA A 92 7.81 -10.30 -3.68
N LEU A 93 6.99 -11.32 -3.92
CA LEU A 93 5.56 -11.15 -4.25
C LEU A 93 4.79 -10.52 -3.10
N SER A 94 5.07 -10.92 -1.86
CA SER A 94 4.42 -10.37 -0.67
C SER A 94 4.76 -8.88 -0.48
N VAL A 95 6.03 -8.52 -0.63
CA VAL A 95 6.50 -7.13 -0.56
C VAL A 95 5.89 -6.30 -1.68
N LEU A 96 5.86 -6.82 -2.92
CA LEU A 96 5.26 -6.13 -4.06
C LEU A 96 3.75 -5.93 -3.87
N GLY A 97 3.04 -6.97 -3.46
CA GLY A 97 1.61 -6.91 -3.17
C GLY A 97 1.31 -5.88 -2.09
N TYR A 98 2.08 -5.90 -1.00
CA TYR A 98 1.96 -4.92 0.08
C TYR A 98 2.26 -3.48 -0.39
N ALA A 99 3.30 -3.29 -1.21
CA ALA A 99 3.64 -1.98 -1.77
C ALA A 99 2.51 -1.43 -2.64
N ILE A 100 1.92 -2.25 -3.51
CA ILE A 100 0.75 -1.87 -4.32
C ILE A 100 -0.42 -1.52 -3.41
N LEU A 101 -0.74 -2.36 -2.43
CA LEU A 101 -1.85 -2.14 -1.51
C LEU A 101 -1.70 -0.82 -0.75
N THR A 102 -0.48 -0.55 -0.27
CA THR A 102 -0.13 0.70 0.41
C THR A 102 -0.24 1.90 -0.52
N LEU A 103 0.24 1.80 -1.76
CA LEU A 103 0.10 2.85 -2.77
C LEU A 103 -1.36 3.20 -3.03
N TYR A 104 -2.22 2.18 -3.17
CA TYR A 104 -3.66 2.38 -3.36
C TYR A 104 -4.29 3.04 -2.13
N PHE A 105 -4.02 2.52 -0.94
CA PHE A 105 -4.54 3.08 0.32
C PHE A 105 -4.12 4.54 0.51
N CYS A 106 -2.81 4.82 0.45
CA CYS A 106 -2.26 6.17 0.56
C CYS A 106 -2.78 7.11 -0.52
N GLY A 107 -2.85 6.64 -1.78
CA GLY A 107 -3.41 7.42 -2.88
C GLY A 107 -4.87 7.79 -2.64
N HIS A 108 -5.69 6.86 -2.14
CA HIS A 108 -7.06 7.16 -1.75
C HIS A 108 -7.14 8.19 -0.61
N CYS A 109 -6.40 7.99 0.47
CA CYS A 109 -6.35 8.93 1.60
C CYS A 109 -5.90 10.33 1.15
N PHE A 110 -4.89 10.41 0.28
CA PHE A 110 -4.40 11.67 -0.25
C PHE A 110 -5.45 12.35 -1.15
N GLY A 111 -6.14 11.59 -2.00
CA GLY A 111 -7.24 12.14 -2.82
C GLY A 111 -8.39 12.70 -1.99
N TRP A 112 -8.75 12.02 -0.89
CA TRP A 112 -9.71 12.51 0.10
C TRP A 112 -9.25 13.80 0.77
N LEU A 113 -8.00 13.84 1.21
CA LEU A 113 -7.39 15.02 1.82
C LEU A 113 -7.43 16.21 0.85
N LEU A 114 -6.98 16.03 -0.39
CA LEU A 114 -6.99 17.09 -1.41
C LEU A 114 -8.40 17.61 -1.70
N HIS A 115 -9.39 16.71 -1.78
CA HIS A 115 -10.79 17.09 -1.96
C HIS A 115 -11.35 17.86 -0.76
N GLY A 116 -11.05 17.40 0.45
CA GLY A 116 -11.44 18.06 1.70
C GLY A 116 -10.87 19.47 1.81
N VAL A 117 -9.56 19.61 1.57
CA VAL A 117 -8.87 20.91 1.56
C VAL A 117 -9.48 21.83 0.50
N ALA A 118 -9.71 21.35 -0.72
CA ALA A 118 -10.32 22.13 -1.79
C ALA A 118 -11.77 22.58 -1.47
N ARG A 119 -12.52 21.81 -0.67
CA ARG A 119 -13.85 22.23 -0.21
C ARG A 119 -13.77 23.28 0.90
N MET A 120 -12.82 23.16 1.83
CA MET A 120 -12.64 24.11 2.93
C MET A 120 -12.09 25.46 2.44
N SER A 121 -11.24 25.46 1.41
CA SER A 121 -10.65 26.68 0.84
C SER A 121 -11.55 27.39 -0.16
N ARG A 122 -12.70 26.82 -0.53
CA ARG A 122 -13.67 27.53 -1.36
C ARG A 122 -14.32 28.64 -0.54
N PRO A 123 -14.14 29.92 -0.93
CA PRO A 123 -14.83 31.01 -0.24
C PRO A 123 -16.32 30.74 -0.30
N LYS A 124 -16.99 30.77 0.86
CA LYS A 124 -18.45 30.87 0.89
C LYS A 124 -18.78 32.15 0.12
N ARG A 125 -19.37 32.05 -1.08
CA ARG A 125 -20.03 33.20 -1.67
C ARG A 125 -21.15 33.57 -0.70
N ALA A 126 -20.91 34.62 0.08
CA ALA A 126 -21.92 35.36 0.80
C ALA A 126 -22.71 36.20 -0.21
#